data_AF-A0A1I5ECV0-F1
#
_entry.id   AF-A0A1I5ECV0-F1
#
_cell.length_a   1.000
_cell.length_b   1.000
_cell.length_c   1.000
_cell.angle_alpha   90.00
_cell.angle_beta   90.00
_cell.angle_gamma   90.00
#
_symmetry.space_group_name_H-M   'P 1'
#
loop_
_entity.id
_entity.type
_entity.pdbx_description
1 polymer ?
#
loop_
_entity_poly.entity_id
_entity_poly.type
_entity_poly.pdbx_seq_one_letter_code
_entity_poly.pdbx_strand_id
1 'polypeptide(L)' 'MRNSEKVLNGLSKPSPQVNYKFNRLYRILFNEEMYYVAYQRINAKEVI' A
#
# COMPACT_ATOMS: atom_id res chain seq x y z
N MET A 1 -0.80 14.54 1.52
CA MET A 1 -1.54 13.24 1.49
C MET A 1 -2.68 13.32 2.49
N ARG A 2 -3.88 12.80 2.18
CA ARG A 2 -4.96 12.67 3.19
C ARG A 2 -4.42 11.88 4.39
N ASN A 3 -4.88 12.20 5.61
CA ASN A 3 -4.51 11.50 6.85
C ASN A 3 -4.56 9.97 6.64
N SER A 4 -3.42 9.31 6.83
CA SER A 4 -3.20 7.87 6.61
C SER A 4 -4.17 7.02 7.43
N GLU A 5 -4.47 7.43 8.66
CA GLU A 5 -5.40 6.76 9.57
C GLU A 5 -6.83 6.76 9.01
N LYS A 6 -7.30 7.90 8.50
CA LYS A 6 -8.63 8.00 7.86
C LYS A 6 -8.74 7.11 6.62
N VAL A 7 -7.64 7.01 5.86
CA VAL A 7 -7.58 6.14 4.68
C VAL A 7 -7.62 4.67 5.11
N LEU A 8 -6.85 4.28 6.12
CA LEU A 8 -6.79 2.91 6.62
C LEU A 8 -8.13 2.46 7.22
N ASN A 9 -8.76 3.32 8.02
CA ASN A 9 -10.09 3.05 8.59
C ASN A 9 -11.19 2.90 7.51
N GLY A 10 -11.08 3.66 6.41
CA GLY A 10 -11.99 3.52 5.27
C GLY A 10 -11.82 2.20 4.51
N LEU A 11 -10.58 1.70 4.42
CA LEU A 11 -10.25 0.43 3.78
C LEU A 11 -10.65 -0.76 4.69
N SER A 12 -10.49 -0.64 6.01
CA SER A 12 -10.80 -1.72 6.96
C SER A 12 -12.28 -2.10 7.00
N LYS A 13 -13.20 -1.13 6.88
CA LYS A 13 -14.66 -1.36 6.92
C LYS A 13 -15.18 -2.47 5.98
N PRO A 14 -14.81 -2.49 4.69
CA PRO A 14 -15.21 -3.54 3.76
C PRO A 14 -14.31 -4.78 3.77
N SER A 15 -13.23 -4.83 4.58
CA SER A 15 -12.34 -6.00 4.65
C SER A 15 -12.99 -7.36 4.92
N PRO A 16 -14.14 -7.47 5.62
CA PRO A 16 -14.80 -8.77 5.83
C PRO A 16 -15.52 -9.30 4.57
N GLN A 17 -15.69 -8.49 3.54
CA GLN A 17 -16.35 -8.91 2.31
C GLN A 17 -15.37 -9.73 1.46
N VAL A 18 -15.66 -11.02 1.31
CA VAL A 18 -14.83 -12.00 0.55
C VAL A 18 -14.51 -11.53 -0.87
N ASN A 19 -15.40 -10.75 -1.50
CA ASN A 19 -15.23 -10.24 -2.85
C ASN A 19 -14.74 -8.78 -2.92
N TYR A 20 -14.40 -8.17 -1.79
CA TYR A 20 -13.95 -6.79 -1.79
C TYR A 20 -12.51 -6.67 -2.27
N LYS A 21 -12.34 -6.02 -3.42
CA LYS A 21 -11.02 -5.69 -3.95
C LYS A 21 -10.62 -4.31 -3.47
N PHE A 22 -9.50 -4.23 -2.77
CA PHE A 22 -8.86 -2.98 -2.37
C PHE A 22 -8.21 -2.29 -3.59
N ASN A 23 -8.99 -1.97 -4.64
CA ASN A 23 -8.50 -1.46 -5.92
C ASN A 23 -7.56 -0.25 -5.76
N ARG A 24 -7.85 0.61 -4.77
CA ARG A 24 -7.00 1.77 -4.46
C ARG A 24 -5.68 1.40 -3.79
N LEU A 25 -5.69 0.38 -2.93
CA LEU A 25 -4.47 -0.17 -2.31
C LEU A 25 -3.64 -0.89 -3.38
N TYR A 26 -4.28 -1.74 -4.19
CA TYR A 26 -3.66 -2.44 -5.31
C TYR A 26 -3.05 -1.50 -6.33
N ARG A 27 -3.68 -0.37 -6.65
CA ARG A 27 -3.10 0.65 -7.54
C ARG A 27 -1.80 1.25 -7.00
N ILE A 28 -1.62 1.29 -5.68
CA ILE A 28 -0.40 1.83 -5.05
C ILE A 28 0.64 0.71 -4.89
N LEU A 29 0.21 -0.47 -4.42
CA LEU A 29 1.08 -1.62 -4.18
C LEU A 29 1.65 -2.23 -5.48
N PHE A 30 0.84 -2.29 -6.54
CA PHE A 30 1.23 -2.79 -7.86
C PHE A 30 1.61 -1.67 -8.83
N ASN A 31 1.83 -0.45 -8.34
CA ASN A 31 2.52 0.54 -9.16
C ASN A 31 4.01 0.16 -9.21
N GLU A 32 4.48 -0.19 -10.40
CA GLU A 32 5.85 -0.62 -10.67
C GLU A 32 6.90 0.39 -10.15
N GLU A 33 6.63 1.69 -10.27
CA GLU A 33 7.53 2.73 -9.77
C GLU A 33 7.61 2.71 -8.23
N MET A 34 6.47 2.54 -7.56
CA MET A 34 6.46 2.44 -6.09
C MET A 34 7.12 1.16 -5.60
N TYR A 35 6.90 0.04 -6.30
CA TYR A 35 7.57 -1.21 -6.01
C TYR A 35 9.10 -1.07 -6.16
N TYR A 36 9.56 -0.46 -7.25
CA TYR A 36 10.97 -0.22 -7.52
C TYR A 36 11.63 0.68 -6.47
N VAL A 37 10.95 1.78 -6.08
CA VAL A 37 11.43 2.68 -5.01
C VAL A 37 11.47 1.97 -3.65
N ALA A 38 10.47 1.16 -3.33
CA ALA A 38 10.45 0.39 -2.09
C ALA A 38 11.59 -0.64 -2.04
N TYR A 39 11.80 -1.36 -3.15
CA TYR A 39 12.90 -2.33 -3.29
C TYR A 39 14.27 -1.68 -3.11
N GLN A 40 14.52 -0.55 -3.79
CA GLN A 40 15.77 0.21 -3.60
C GLN A 40 15.98 0.65 -2.15
N ARG A 41 14.94 1.12 -1.47
CA ARG A 41 15.02 1.57 -0.08
C ARG A 41 15.25 0.44 0.91
N ILE A 42 14.71 -0.75 0.66
CA ILE A 42 14.96 -1.94 1.48
C ILE A 42 16.41 -2.37 1.29
N ASN A 43 16.86 -2.52 0.05
CA ASN A 43 18.26 -2.87 -0.24
C ASN A 43 19.26 -1.84 0.31
N ALA A 44 18.95 -0.54 0.20
CA ALA A 44 19.81 0.52 0.72
C ALA A 44 19.88 0.56 2.26
N LYS A 45 18.92 -0.06 2.96
CA LYS A 45 18.95 -0.20 4.43
C LYS A 45 19.68 -1.46 4.91
N GLU A 46 19.86 -2.47 4.06
CA GLU A 46 20.71 -3.63 4.35
C GLU A 46 22.21 -3.33 4.19
N VAL A 47 22.57 -2.15 3.67
CA VAL A 47 23.96 -1.67 3.57
C VAL A 47 24.23 -0.60 4.63
N ILE A 48 24.06 -0.93 5.92
CA ILE A 48 24.71 -0.26 7.08
C ILE A 48 25.00 -1.31 8.14
#